data_AF-A0A0V0UJC5-F1
#
_entry.id   AF-A0A0V0UJC5-F1
#
_cell.length_a   1.000
_cell.length_b   1.000
_cell.length_c   1.000
_cell.angle_alpha   90.00
_cell.angle_beta   90.00
_cell.angle_gamma   90.00
#
_symmetry.space_group_name_H-M   'P 1'
#
loop_
_entity.id
_entity.type
_entity.pdbx_description
1 polymer ?
#
loop_
_entity_poly.entity_id
_entity_poly.type
_entity_poly.pdbx_seq_one_letter_code
_entity_poly.pdbx_strand_id
1 'polypeptide(L)' 'MDILGPLEKTPSGNRCVLVLTDYFTKWTAAFPLANTEASTVAKVLVEKYI' A
#
# COMPACT_ATOMS: atom_id res chain seq x y z
N MET A 1 0.86 2.47 -9.58
CA MET A 1 0.87 1.72 -8.30
C MET A 1 2.26 1.18 -8.13
N ASP A 2 2.83 1.35 -6.93
CA ASP A 2 4.17 0.87 -6.60
C ASP A 2 4.17 0.37 -5.15
N ILE A 3 5.14 -0.48 -4.79
CA ILE A 3 5.29 -1.02 -3.44
C ILE A 3 6.72 -0.80 -2.96
N LEU A 4 6.86 -0.03 -1.88
CA LEU A 4 8.14 0.18 -1.22
C LEU A 4 8.32 -0.87 -0.12
N GLY A 5 9.37 -1.70 -0.22
CA GLY A 5 9.73 -2.63 0.86
C GLY A 5 10.74 -3.70 0.46
N PRO A 6 11.18 -4.53 1.44
CA PRO A 6 10.73 -4.54 2.84
C PRO A 6 11.50 -3.55 3.73
N LEU A 7 10.76 -2.76 4.50
CA LEU A 7 11.26 -1.82 5.51
C LEU A 7 11.33 -2.49 6.90
N GLU A 8 11.95 -1.79 7.86
CA GLU A 8 11.89 -2.19 9.26
C GLU A 8 10.45 -2.37 9.73
N LYS A 9 10.23 -3.43 10.51
CA LYS A 9 8.89 -3.78 10.99
C LYS A 9 8.43 -2.72 11.99
N THR A 10 7.38 -2.00 11.63
CA THR A 10 6.71 -1.06 12.55
C THR A 10 6.10 -1.82 13.74
N PRO A 11 5.84 -1.15 14.88
CA PRO A 11 5.15 -1.77 16.02
C PRO A 11 3.79 -2.39 15.64
N SER A 12 3.10 -1.83 14.65
CA SER A 12 1.84 -2.34 14.10
C SER A 12 2.00 -3.51 13.12
N GLY A 13 3.23 -4.00 12.91
CA GLY A 13 3.52 -5.16 12.08
C GLY A 13 3.65 -4.89 10.58
N ASN A 14 3.54 -3.64 10.14
CA ASN A 14 3.71 -3.26 8.74
C ASN A 14 5.18 -3.26 8.34
N ARG A 15 5.46 -3.75 7.12
CA ARG A 15 6.81 -3.86 6.54
C ARG A 15 6.91 -3.22 5.16
N CYS A 16 5.80 -2.87 4.53
CA CYS A 16 5.79 -2.32 3.18
C CYS A 16 4.84 -1.11 3.11
N VAL A 17 5.03 -0.30 2.09
CA VAL A 17 4.14 0.83 1.79
C VAL A 17 3.65 0.68 0.35
N LEU A 18 2.34 0.58 0.17
CA LEU A 18 1.68 0.64 -1.13
C LEU A 18 1.47 2.11 -1.51
N VAL A 19 1.98 2.50 -2.66
CA VAL A 19 1.80 3.85 -3.21
C VAL A 19 0.86 3.77 -4.41
N LEU A 20 -0.23 4.53 -4.33
CA LEU A 20 -1.17 4.74 -5.42
C LEU A 20 -1.06 6.16 -5.89
N THR A 21 -0.78 6.34 -7.18
CA THR A 21 -0.75 7.66 -7.81
C THR A 21 -1.75 7.65 -8.94
N ASP A 22 -2.74 8.55 -8.87
CA ASP A 22 -3.56 8.89 -10.01
C ASP A 22 -2.73 9.78 -10.96
N TYR A 23 -2.55 9.31 -12.20
CA TYR A 23 -1.72 10.02 -13.17
C TYR A 23 -2.35 11.30 -13.70
N PHE A 24 -3.67 11.42 -13.64
CA PHE A 24 -4.39 12.59 -14.14
C PHE A 24 -4.29 13.76 -13.15
N THR A 25 -4.73 13.56 -11.91
CA THR A 25 -4.68 14.60 -10.87
C THR A 25 -3.33 14.71 -10.18
N LYS A 26 -2.42 13.75 -10.42
CA LYS A 26 -1.17 13.56 -9.64
C LYS A 26 -1.42 13.29 -8.15
N TRP A 27 -2.66 12.96 -7.77
CA TRP A 27 -2.97 12.62 -6.40
C TRP A 27 -2.27 11.33 -6.00
N THR A 28 -1.55 11.37 -4.89
CA THR A 28 -0.77 10.23 -4.39
C THR A 28 -1.21 9.87 -2.98
N ALA A 29 -1.48 8.59 -2.76
CA ALA A 29 -1.79 8.03 -1.45
C ALA A 29 -0.85 6.87 -1.12
N ALA A 30 -0.45 6.78 0.15
CA ALA A 30 0.42 5.76 0.67
C ALA A 30 -0.31 4.97 1.77
N PHE A 31 -0.27 3.65 1.66
CA PHE A 31 -0.94 2.74 2.58
C PHE A 31 0.07 1.76 3.20
N PRO A 32 0.09 1.60 4.53
CA PRO A 32 0.96 0.63 5.16
C PRO A 32 0.44 -0.79 4.91
N LEU A 33 1.35 -1.72 4.60
CA LEU A 33 1.06 -3.13 4.39
C LEU A 33 1.96 -4.02 5.27
N ALA A 34 1.40 -5.13 5.76
CA ALA A 34 2.13 -6.16 6.49
C ALA A 34 3.04 -7.01 5.58
N ASN A 35 2.60 -7.26 4.34
CA ASN A 35 3.30 -8.03 3.32
C ASN A 35 2.99 -7.47 1.91
N THR A 36 3.76 -7.90 0.91
CA THR A 36 3.60 -7.51 -0.50
C THR A 36 2.68 -8.47 -1.29
N GLU A 37 1.95 -9.33 -0.60
CA GLU A 37 1.07 -10.32 -1.25
C GLU A 37 -0.08 -9.63 -1.98
N ALA A 38 -0.42 -10.15 -3.17
CA ALA A 38 -1.47 -9.59 -4.00
C ALA A 38 -2.84 -9.58 -3.30
N SER A 39 -3.13 -10.58 -2.45
CA SER A 39 -4.34 -10.66 -1.63
C SER A 39 -4.46 -9.48 -0.66
N THR A 40 -3.37 -9.12 0.04
CA THR A 40 -3.32 -8.00 0.98
C THR A 40 -3.44 -6.67 0.25
N VAL A 41 -2.75 -6.52 -0.88
CA VAL A 41 -2.85 -5.32 -1.73
C VAL A 41 -4.28 -5.15 -2.24
N ALA A 42 -4.89 -6.22 -2.77
CA ALA A 42 -6.26 -6.20 -3.25
C ALA A 42 -7.25 -5.86 -2.14
N LYS A 43 -7.10 -6.43 -0.94
CA LYS A 43 -7.95 -6.12 0.21
C LYS A 43 -7.94 -4.62 0.54
N VAL A 44 -6.74 -4.01 0.61
CA VAL A 44 -6.62 -2.57 0.90
C VAL A 44 -7.24 -1.72 -0.20
N LEU A 45 -7.08 -2.11 -1.47
CA LEU A 45 -7.68 -1.41 -2.60
C LEU A 45 -9.22 -1.46 -2.55
N VAL A 46 -9.78 -2.65 -2.32
CA VAL A 46 -11.24 -2.83 -2.22
C VAL A 46 -11.78 -2.05 -1.03
N GLU A 47 -11.20 -2.19 0.17
CA GLU A 47 -11.69 -1.50 1.38
C GLU A 47 -11.59 0.02 1.33
N LYS A 48 -10.70 0.59 0.51
CA LYS A 48 -10.47 2.05 0.45
C LYS A 48 -11.15 2.75 -0.71
N TYR A 49 -11.45 2.04 -1.80
CA TYR A 49 -11.91 2.65 -3.05
C TYR A 49 -13.15 2.01 -3.68
N ILE A 50 -13.64 0.89 -3.15
CA ILE A 50 -14.91 0.25 -3.55
C ILE A 50 -15.89 0.36 -2.38
#